data_AF-A0A1Q7F2Y3-F1
#
_entry.id   AF-A0A1Q7F2Y3-F1
#
_cell.length_a   1.000
_cell.length_b   1.000
_cell.length_c   1.000
_cell.angle_alpha   90.00
_cell.angle_beta   90.00
_cell.angle_gamma   90.00
#
_symmetry.space_group_name_H-M   'P 1'
#
loop_
_entity.id
_entity.type
_entity.pdbx_description
1 polymer ?
#
loop_
_entity_poly.entity_id
_entity_poly.type
_entity_poly.pdbx_seq_one_letter_code
_entity_poly.pdbx_strand_id
1 'polypeptide(L)'
;MHDHPALSWAVCQLAVETGAAARAHTPRQRDEYRAKGVRTTDHFVREFQHPGHIEVADLLAVIARVADGVTELMCHPGEPDPELVATSAYARERPIELKTLTDPRVRRALEQSGIALTTFAAL
;
A
#
# COMPACT_ATOMS: atom_id res chain seq x y z
N MET A 1 -7.46 -8.60 -11.27
CA MET A 1 -7.23 -7.72 -10.10
C MET A 1 -8.21 -6.55 -10.17
N HIS A 2 -8.52 -5.90 -9.05
CA HIS A 2 -9.57 -4.85 -8.97
C HIS A 2 -9.22 -3.55 -9.71
N ASP A 3 -7.98 -3.42 -10.16
CA ASP A 3 -7.46 -2.31 -10.97
C ASP A 3 -7.73 -2.45 -12.47
N HIS A 4 -8.34 -3.56 -12.90
CA HIS A 4 -8.73 -3.74 -14.29
C HIS A 4 -9.78 -2.68 -14.69
N PRO A 5 -9.60 -1.91 -15.79
CA PRO A 5 -10.50 -0.81 -16.14
C PRO A 5 -11.97 -1.20 -16.26
N ALA A 6 -12.26 -2.41 -16.76
CA ALA A 6 -13.62 -2.93 -16.86
C ALA A 6 -14.34 -3.12 -15.50
N LEU A 7 -13.58 -3.18 -14.39
CA LEU A 7 -14.13 -3.31 -13.03
C LEU A 7 -14.27 -1.95 -12.32
N SER A 8 -13.79 -0.85 -12.91
CA SER A 8 -13.79 0.47 -12.26
C SER A 8 -15.20 0.91 -11.83
N TRP A 9 -16.20 0.68 -12.69
CA TRP A 9 -17.61 0.95 -12.36
C TRP A 9 -18.04 0.20 -11.09
N ALA A 10 -17.78 -1.11 -11.01
CA ALA A 10 -18.21 -1.94 -9.89
C ALA A 10 -17.52 -1.54 -8.58
N VAL A 11 -16.21 -1.26 -8.64
CA VAL A 11 -15.45 -0.80 -7.47
C VAL A 11 -16.00 0.53 -6.97
N CYS A 12 -16.27 1.48 -7.88
CA CYS A 12 -16.81 2.78 -7.50
C CYS A 12 -18.22 2.65 -6.91
N GLN A 13 -19.10 1.89 -7.56
CA GLN A 13 -20.46 1.69 -7.09
C GLN A 13 -20.48 1.08 -5.69
N LEU A 14 -19.71 0.01 -5.46
CA LEU A 14 -19.62 -0.62 -4.14
C LEU A 14 -19.03 0.32 -3.08
N ALA A 15 -18.00 1.09 -3.42
CA ALA A 15 -17.40 2.06 -2.52
C ALA A 15 -18.38 3.17 -2.11
N VAL A 16 -19.21 3.65 -3.05
CA VAL A 16 -20.28 4.63 -2.76
C VAL A 16 -21.36 4.02 -1.86
N GLU A 17 -21.84 2.82 -2.20
CA GLU A 17 -22.90 2.13 -1.44
C GLU A 17 -22.48 1.80 0.00
N THR A 18 -21.21 1.45 0.20
CA THR A 18 -20.66 1.06 1.52
C THR A 18 -20.02 2.22 2.28
N GLY A 19 -19.76 3.34 1.61
CA GLY A 19 -18.93 4.43 2.13
C GLY A 19 -17.45 4.07 2.27
N ALA A 20 -16.99 2.93 1.76
CA ALA A 20 -15.60 2.51 1.85
C ALA A 20 -14.68 3.37 0.98
N ALA A 21 -13.45 3.56 1.43
CA ALA A 21 -12.39 4.07 0.56
C ALA A 21 -11.88 2.95 -0.37
N ALA A 22 -11.40 3.32 -1.55
CA ALA A 22 -10.85 2.38 -2.53
C ALA A 22 -9.40 2.75 -2.89
N ARG A 23 -8.53 1.76 -3.01
CA ARG A 23 -7.16 1.94 -3.52
C ARG A 23 -7.20 2.32 -5.00
N ALA A 24 -6.50 3.39 -5.35
CA ALA A 24 -6.20 3.74 -6.74
C ALA A 24 -4.75 3.40 -7.07
N HIS A 25 -4.51 2.80 -8.24
CA HIS A 25 -3.16 2.36 -8.66
C HIS A 25 -2.46 3.38 -9.56
N THR A 26 -3.21 4.34 -10.10
CA THR A 26 -2.69 5.39 -10.98
C THR A 26 -3.37 6.73 -10.70
N PRO A 27 -2.72 7.86 -11.04
CA PRO A 27 -3.34 9.19 -10.97
C PRO A 27 -4.68 9.26 -11.70
N ARG A 28 -4.77 8.66 -12.89
CA ARG A 28 -6.01 8.62 -13.68
C ARG A 28 -7.15 7.93 -12.94
N GLN A 29 -6.87 6.77 -12.32
CA GLN A 29 -7.88 6.02 -11.57
C GLN A 29 -8.31 6.77 -10.31
N ARG A 30 -7.37 7.41 -9.61
CA ARG A 30 -7.66 8.25 -8.45
C ARG A 30 -8.60 9.39 -8.83
N ASP A 31 -8.32 10.08 -9.93
CA ASP A 31 -9.15 11.21 -10.38
C ASP A 31 -10.55 10.73 -10.81
N GLU A 32 -10.65 9.56 -11.45
CA GLU A 32 -11.93 8.91 -11.76
C GLU A 32 -12.73 8.56 -10.50
N TYR A 33 -12.07 7.99 -9.48
CA TYR A 33 -12.70 7.63 -8.21
C TYR A 33 -13.21 8.88 -7.48
N ARG A 34 -12.39 9.93 -7.40
CA ARG A 34 -12.77 11.22 -6.80
C ARG A 34 -13.95 11.87 -7.53
N ALA A 35 -13.97 11.84 -8.86
CA ALA A 35 -15.10 12.35 -9.64
C ALA A 35 -16.42 11.61 -9.37
N LYS A 36 -16.36 10.37 -8.88
CA LYS A 36 -17.52 9.55 -8.49
C LYS A 36 -17.82 9.60 -7.00
N GLY A 37 -17.15 10.48 -6.23
CA GLY A 37 -17.34 10.61 -4.78
C GLY A 37 -16.70 9.49 -3.95
N VAL A 38 -15.80 8.69 -4.54
CA VAL A 38 -15.09 7.61 -3.84
C VAL A 38 -13.85 8.17 -3.15
N ARG A 39 -13.73 7.92 -1.84
CA ARG A 39 -12.55 8.26 -1.05
C ARG A 39 -11.36 7.40 -1.48
N THR A 40 -10.20 7.99 -1.66
CA THR A 40 -8.98 7.30 -2.12
C THR A 40 -7.73 8.10 -1.77
N THR A 41 -6.59 7.42 -1.65
CA THR A 41 -5.29 8.04 -1.37
C THR A 41 -4.80 8.88 -2.56
N ASP A 42 -3.86 9.78 -2.29
CA ASP A 42 -3.23 10.62 -3.33
C ASP A 42 -2.22 9.83 -4.16
N HIS A 43 -1.46 8.95 -3.50
CA HIS A 43 -0.38 8.17 -4.08
C HIS A 43 -0.46 6.70 -3.67
N PHE A 44 0.07 5.84 -4.52
CA PHE A 44 0.19 4.41 -4.26
C PHE A 44 1.60 3.93 -4.60
N VAL A 45 2.24 3.30 -3.62
CA VAL A 45 3.60 2.73 -3.75
C VAL A 45 3.48 1.22 -3.78
N ARG A 46 3.73 0.66 -4.96
CA ARG A 46 3.70 -0.78 -5.22
C ARG A 46 5.07 -1.46 -5.03
N GLU A 47 6.16 -0.70 -5.08
CA GLU A 47 7.50 -1.26 -5.30
C GLU A 47 8.12 -1.99 -4.10
N PHE A 48 7.56 -1.85 -2.89
CA PHE A 48 8.01 -2.62 -1.72
C PHE A 48 7.51 -4.06 -1.79
N GLN A 49 8.06 -4.81 -2.74
CA GLN A 49 7.79 -6.22 -2.97
C GLN A 49 8.90 -6.81 -3.86
N HIS A 50 9.08 -8.13 -3.78
CA HIS A 50 10.12 -8.92 -4.43
C HIS A 50 11.51 -8.76 -3.80
N PRO A 51 12.38 -9.80 -3.92
CA PRO A 51 13.76 -9.72 -3.42
C PRO A 51 14.53 -8.52 -3.99
N GLY A 52 15.32 -7.84 -3.14
CA GLY A 52 16.08 -6.65 -3.51
C GLY A 52 15.27 -5.34 -3.51
N HIS A 53 14.04 -5.38 -3.00
CA HIS A 53 13.15 -4.21 -2.87
C HIS A 53 12.37 -4.21 -1.54
N ILE A 54 12.68 -5.14 -0.62
CA ILE A 54 11.93 -5.37 0.62
C ILE A 54 12.80 -5.21 1.87
N GLU A 55 14.04 -4.78 1.70
CA GLU A 55 15.00 -4.58 2.75
C GLU A 55 14.89 -3.14 3.29
N VAL A 56 15.52 -2.90 4.46
CA VAL A 56 15.42 -1.61 5.13
C VAL A 56 15.92 -0.46 4.27
N ALA A 57 16.97 -0.66 3.47
CA ALA A 57 17.49 0.38 2.59
C ALA A 57 16.44 0.80 1.53
N ASP A 58 15.68 -0.15 1.01
CA ASP A 58 14.66 0.09 -0.02
C ASP A 58 13.48 0.85 0.56
N LEU A 59 13.00 0.45 1.75
CA LEU A 59 11.92 1.17 2.43
C LEU A 59 12.35 2.58 2.85
N LEU A 60 13.61 2.79 3.24
CA LEU A 60 14.13 4.13 3.50
C LEU A 60 14.16 4.99 2.22
N ALA A 61 14.52 4.40 1.07
CA ALA A 61 14.48 5.10 -0.21
C ALA A 61 13.04 5.48 -0.63
N VAL A 62 12.06 4.61 -0.34
CA VAL A 62 10.63 4.92 -0.52
C VAL A 62 10.22 6.10 0.37
N ILE A 63 10.53 6.04 1.66
CA ILE A 63 10.15 7.07 2.65
C ILE A 63 10.70 8.45 2.24
N ALA A 64 11.96 8.51 1.79
CA ALA A 64 12.63 9.75 1.42
C ALA A 64 11.99 10.49 0.22
N ARG A 65 11.14 9.82 -0.57
CA ARG A 65 10.50 10.39 -1.77
C ARG A 65 8.97 10.43 -1.69
N VAL A 66 8.39 10.14 -0.51
CA VAL A 66 6.94 10.30 -0.29
C VAL A 66 6.57 11.76 -0.53
N ALA A 67 5.61 11.98 -1.42
CA ALA A 67 5.09 13.31 -1.73
C ALA A 67 3.98 13.72 -0.73
N ASP A 68 3.69 15.02 -0.69
CA ASP A 68 2.57 15.56 0.09
C ASP A 68 1.24 14.87 -0.25
N GLY A 69 0.39 14.75 0.76
CA GLY A 69 -0.89 14.03 0.69
C GLY A 69 -0.83 12.66 1.38
N VAL A 70 -1.82 11.82 1.12
CA VAL A 70 -1.91 10.47 1.68
C VAL A 70 -1.31 9.46 0.71
N THR A 71 -0.25 8.80 1.14
CA THR A 71 0.40 7.72 0.37
C THR A 71 0.05 6.36 0.97
N GLU A 72 -0.40 5.43 0.12
CA GLU A 72 -0.55 4.04 0.50
C GLU A 72 0.67 3.22 0.05
N LEU A 73 1.37 2.58 0.99
CA LEU A 73 2.40 1.59 0.73
C LEU A 73 1.80 0.18 0.73
N MET A 74 1.90 -0.54 -0.38
CA MET A 74 1.54 -1.96 -0.41
C MET A 74 2.64 -2.80 0.24
N CYS A 75 2.24 -3.75 1.09
CA CYS A 75 3.12 -4.73 1.68
C CYS A 75 2.35 -6.03 2.00
N HIS A 76 3.09 -7.07 2.34
CA HIS A 76 2.65 -8.43 2.63
C HIS A 76 3.35 -9.02 3.86
N PRO A 77 3.56 -8.27 4.97
CA PRO A 77 4.25 -8.80 6.14
C PRO A 77 3.54 -10.02 6.71
N GLY A 78 4.31 -10.97 7.22
CA GLY A 78 3.74 -12.12 7.92
C GLY A 78 4.74 -13.24 8.18
N GLU A 79 4.37 -14.10 9.12
CA GLU A 79 5.05 -15.36 9.39
C GLU A 79 4.31 -16.46 8.61
N PRO A 80 4.95 -17.13 7.63
CA PRO A 80 4.28 -18.10 6.80
C PRO A 80 4.06 -19.42 7.56
N ASP A 81 2.83 -19.92 7.52
CA ASP A 81 2.49 -21.26 7.94
C ASP A 81 2.66 -22.27 6.78
N PRO A 82 2.54 -23.59 7.03
CA PRO A 82 2.70 -24.59 5.97
C PRO A 82 1.71 -24.42 4.81
N GLU A 83 0.49 -23.95 5.07
CA GLU A 83 -0.52 -23.72 4.04
C GLU A 83 -0.11 -22.57 3.11
N LEU A 84 0.35 -21.46 3.68
CA LEU A 84 0.83 -20.31 2.91
C LEU A 84 2.08 -20.65 2.10
N VAL A 85 3.01 -21.43 2.66
CA VAL A 85 4.19 -21.91 1.93
C VAL A 85 3.79 -22.80 0.74
N ALA A 86 2.74 -23.61 0.89
CA ALA A 86 2.26 -24.49 -0.17
C ALA A 86 1.50 -23.75 -1.28
N THR A 87 0.85 -22.62 -0.96
CA THR A 87 -0.08 -21.93 -1.86
C THR A 87 0.44 -20.61 -2.42
N SER A 88 1.50 -20.04 -1.84
CA SER A 88 2.05 -18.75 -2.26
C SER A 88 3.56 -18.84 -2.49
N ALA A 89 3.98 -18.60 -3.73
CA ALA A 89 5.39 -18.44 -4.05
C ALA A 89 6.05 -17.29 -3.25
N TYR A 90 5.24 -16.32 -2.82
CA TYR A 90 5.67 -15.13 -2.08
C TYR A 90 5.74 -15.34 -0.56
N ALA A 91 5.53 -16.57 -0.07
CA ALA A 91 5.57 -16.87 1.36
C ALA A 91 6.96 -16.60 1.99
N ARG A 92 8.04 -16.73 1.21
CA ARG A 92 9.43 -16.60 1.69
C ARG A 92 9.82 -15.16 1.98
N GLU A 93 9.19 -14.21 1.30
CA GLU A 93 9.48 -12.78 1.38
C GLU A 93 8.76 -12.12 2.56
N ARG A 94 7.61 -12.64 3.00
CA ARG A 94 6.78 -12.04 4.05
C ARG A 94 7.49 -11.82 5.39
N PRO A 95 8.35 -12.75 5.89
CA PRO A 95 9.14 -12.50 7.09
C PRO A 95 10.16 -11.38 6.93
N ILE A 96 10.70 -11.20 5.71
CA ILE A 96 11.67 -10.15 5.41
C ILE A 96 10.95 -8.81 5.45
N GLU A 97 9.79 -8.70 4.80
CA GLU A 97 8.95 -7.50 4.88
C GLU A 97 8.55 -7.17 6.32
N LEU A 98 8.12 -8.17 7.11
CA LEU A 98 7.77 -7.97 8.52
C LEU A 98 8.96 -7.42 9.32
N LYS A 99 10.16 -8.01 9.15
CA LYS A 99 11.38 -7.54 9.80
C LYS A 99 11.75 -6.11 9.37
N THR A 100 11.64 -5.80 8.09
CA THR A 100 11.93 -4.46 7.56
C THR A 100 10.95 -3.42 8.10
N LEU A 101 9.65 -3.68 8.03
CA LEU A 101 8.60 -2.75 8.49
C LEU A 101 8.65 -2.46 10.00
N THR A 102 9.21 -3.40 10.78
CA THR A 102 9.38 -3.28 12.23
C THR A 102 10.78 -2.81 12.65
N ASP A 103 11.69 -2.54 11.69
CA ASP A 103 13.04 -2.07 12.00
C ASP A 103 13.01 -0.65 12.61
N PRO A 104 13.69 -0.40 13.75
CA PRO A 104 13.70 0.93 14.38
C PRO A 104 14.21 2.06 13.47
N ARG A 105 15.03 1.75 12.46
CA ARG A 105 15.48 2.75 11.47
C ARG A 105 14.33 3.27 10.62
N VAL A 106 13.37 2.43 10.27
CA VAL A 106 12.18 2.81 9.50
C VAL A 106 11.31 3.75 10.32
N ARG A 107 11.07 3.42 11.60
CA ARG A 107 10.33 4.31 12.52
C ARG A 107 10.98 5.69 12.63
N ARG A 108 12.29 5.74 12.83
CA ARG A 108 13.04 7.02 12.90
C ARG A 108 12.94 7.81 11.60
N ALA A 109 12.99 7.14 10.45
CA ALA A 109 12.88 7.82 9.16
C ALA A 109 11.50 8.44 8.93
N LEU A 110 10.43 7.77 9.34
CA LEU A 110 9.07 8.33 9.32
C LEU A 110 8.98 9.60 10.19
N GLU A 111 9.50 9.52 11.42
CA GLU A 111 9.52 10.64 12.37
C GLU A 111 10.33 11.83 11.84
N GLN A 112 11.53 11.58 11.31
CA GLN A 112 12.40 12.61 10.72
C GLN A 112 11.81 13.26 9.47
N SER A 113 11.04 12.50 8.70
CA SER A 113 10.36 12.99 7.49
C SER A 113 9.03 13.66 7.79
N GLY A 114 8.61 13.73 9.07
CA GLY A 114 7.31 14.29 9.46
C GLY A 114 6.11 13.47 8.95
N ILE A 115 6.32 12.19 8.62
CA ILE A 115 5.27 11.32 8.07
C ILE A 115 4.47 10.72 9.23
N ALA A 116 3.17 11.01 9.27
CA ALA A 116 2.24 10.39 10.18
C ALA A 116 1.66 9.10 9.58
N LEU A 117 1.72 7.99 10.32
CA LEU A 117 1.00 6.77 9.98
C LEU A 117 -0.49 6.96 10.23
N THR A 118 -1.33 6.56 9.27
CA THR A 118 -2.78 6.71 9.34
C THR A 118 -3.50 5.48 8.79
N THR A 119 -4.83 5.49 8.83
CA THR A 119 -5.69 4.46 8.25
C THR A 119 -6.63 5.07 7.21
N PHE A 120 -7.28 4.22 6.42
CA PHE A 120 -8.31 4.64 5.45
C PHE A 120 -9.50 5.40 6.08
N ALA A 121 -9.69 5.33 7.40
CA ALA A 121 -10.72 6.09 8.09
C ALA A 121 -10.47 7.61 8.08
N ALA A 122 -9.22 8.04 7.85
CA ALA A 122 -8.84 9.45 7.80
C ALA A 122 -9.03 10.11 6.41
N LEU A 123 -9.42 9.33 5.40
CA LEU A 123 -9.74 9.84 4.05
C LEU A 123 -11.15 10.43 3.98
#